data_AF-Q4SAM6-F1
#
_entry.id   AF-Q4SAM6-F1
#
_cell.length_a   1.000
_cell.length_b   1.000
_cell.length_c   1.000
_cell.angle_alpha   90.00
_cell.angle_beta   90.00
_cell.angle_gamma   90.00
#
_symmetry.space_group_name_H-M   'P 1'
#
loop_
_entity.id
_entity.type
_entity.pdbx_description
1 polymer ?
#
loop_
_entity_poly.entity_id
_entity_poly.type
_entity_poly.pdbx_seq_one_letter_code
_entity_poly.pdbx_strand_id
1 'polypeptide(L)'
;MNGENVSLSEKIVSASYIRQGSQARRSHEQLIRRLLEQGKCPEEGWSESTIELFLSELAVMDSNNFLGNCGVGEREGRVASSLVARRHYRLIHGIGRSGDIAAVQPKAAGSSLLNKLTNSVVLDVLKLSGVRSAASCFVVPMATGMSLTLCFLTLRHRRPKARYIVWPRIDQKSCFKAMVTAGFQPVVIENILEGDELRTDLGAVERKIQELGAENVLCVHSTTSCFAPRVPDRSADSSPPGFRSAGWRELAAMCAEYDVPHVVNNAYGVQASKCMHLIEQ
;
A
#
# COMPACT_ATOMS: atom_id res chain seq x y z
N MET A 1 4.87 23.47 -22.59
CA MET A 1 4.82 24.34 -23.78
C MET A 1 3.53 23.99 -24.52
N ASN A 2 2.54 24.89 -24.52
CA ASN A 2 1.25 24.64 -25.18
C ASN A 2 1.32 24.95 -26.69
N GLY A 3 0.24 24.71 -27.44
CA GLY A 3 0.21 24.94 -28.89
C GLY A 3 0.55 26.38 -29.29
N GLU A 4 0.09 27.36 -28.52
CA GLU A 4 0.40 28.78 -28.75
C GLU A 4 1.90 29.07 -28.59
N ASN A 5 2.53 28.53 -27.54
CA ASN A 5 3.96 28.69 -27.33
C ASN A 5 4.79 28.05 -28.46
N VAL A 6 4.32 26.93 -29.02
CA VAL A 6 4.95 26.30 -30.19
C VAL A 6 4.86 27.24 -31.39
N SER A 7 3.68 27.78 -31.71
CA SER A 7 3.49 28.72 -32.82
C SER A 7 4.30 30.01 -32.67
N LEU A 8 4.47 30.52 -31.45
CA LEU A 8 5.35 31.66 -31.19
C LEU A 8 6.83 31.30 -31.39
N SER A 9 7.24 30.09 -31.00
CA SER A 9 8.61 29.61 -31.18
C SER A 9 8.98 29.43 -32.65
N GLU A 10 8.04 29.04 -33.51
CA GLU A 10 8.22 28.94 -34.97
C GLU A 10 8.54 30.29 -35.64
N LYS A 11 8.23 31.42 -34.98
CA LYS A 11 8.61 32.76 -35.47
C LYS A 11 10.06 33.12 -35.15
N ILE A 12 10.68 32.40 -34.22
CA ILE A 12 12.04 32.66 -33.70
C ILE A 12 13.04 31.68 -34.31
N VAL A 13 12.65 30.41 -34.40
CA VAL A 13 13.45 29.30 -34.95
C VAL A 13 12.67 28.65 -36.08
N SER A 14 13.35 28.08 -37.08
CA SER A 14 12.73 27.37 -38.19
C SER A 14 11.59 26.46 -37.74
N ALA A 15 10.43 26.61 -38.36
CA ALA A 15 9.21 25.89 -38.02
C ALA A 15 9.40 24.36 -38.09
N SER A 16 10.19 23.86 -39.06
CA SER A 16 10.45 22.42 -39.19
C SER A 16 11.13 21.84 -37.95
N TYR A 17 12.11 22.56 -37.38
CA TYR A 17 12.84 22.11 -36.19
C TYR A 17 11.99 22.20 -34.92
N ILE A 18 11.21 23.28 -34.77
CA ILE A 18 10.29 23.41 -33.63
C ILE A 18 9.20 22.33 -33.66
N ARG A 19 8.67 21.99 -34.83
CA ARG A 19 7.69 20.90 -34.98
C ARG A 19 8.27 19.54 -34.61
N GLN A 20 9.52 19.27 -34.99
CA GLN A 20 10.21 18.04 -34.59
C GLN A 20 10.36 17.95 -33.06
N GLY A 21 10.77 19.03 -32.39
CA GLY A 21 10.84 19.09 -30.93
C GLY A 21 9.47 18.91 -30.25
N SER A 22 8.43 19.55 -30.78
CA SER A 22 7.05 19.38 -30.30
C SER A 22 6.55 17.95 -30.48
N GLN A 23 6.90 17.29 -31.59
CA GLN A 23 6.59 15.87 -31.79
C GLN A 23 7.28 14.97 -30.77
N ALA A 24 8.55 15.22 -30.44
CA ALA A 24 9.24 14.49 -29.38
C ALA A 24 8.58 14.69 -28.01
N ARG A 25 8.15 15.91 -27.66
CA ARG A 25 7.40 16.18 -26.42
C ARG A 25 6.10 15.38 -26.34
N ARG A 26 5.36 15.26 -27.45
CA ARG A 26 4.10 14.51 -27.52
C ARG A 26 4.28 13.03 -27.15
N SER A 27 5.45 12.43 -27.41
CA SER A 27 5.73 11.05 -26.99
C SER A 27 5.71 10.90 -25.46
N HIS A 28 6.26 11.87 -24.71
CA HIS A 28 6.17 11.87 -23.25
C HIS A 28 4.72 12.09 -22.77
N GLU A 29 3.99 13.01 -23.42
CA GLU A 29 2.59 13.30 -23.08
C GLU A 29 1.68 12.07 -23.31
N GLN A 30 1.96 11.26 -24.32
CA GLN A 30 1.24 10.00 -24.56
C GLN A 30 1.43 8.99 -23.41
N LEU A 31 2.65 8.86 -22.88
CA LEU A 31 2.92 7.99 -21.74
C LEU A 31 2.18 8.46 -20.49
N ILE A 32 2.27 9.77 -20.18
CA ILE A 32 1.57 10.39 -19.05
C ILE A 32 0.07 10.22 -19.19
N ARG A 33 -0.48 10.46 -20.38
CA ARG A 33 -1.90 10.29 -20.67
C ARG A 33 -2.37 8.87 -20.41
N ARG A 34 -1.63 7.85 -20.86
CA ARG A 34 -1.96 6.45 -20.60
C ARG A 34 -2.01 6.14 -19.10
N LEU A 35 -1.05 6.64 -18.33
CA LEU A 35 -1.06 6.49 -16.87
C LEU A 35 -2.30 7.13 -16.24
N LEU A 36 -2.67 8.34 -16.67
CA LEU A 36 -3.85 9.05 -16.14
C LEU A 36 -5.17 8.37 -16.52
N GLU A 37 -5.27 7.81 -17.74
CA GLU A 37 -6.47 7.14 -18.23
C GLU A 37 -6.66 5.76 -17.60
N GLN A 38 -5.57 5.00 -17.43
CA GLN A 38 -5.65 3.60 -17.02
C GLN A 38 -5.35 3.39 -15.53
N GLY A 39 -4.51 4.23 -14.93
CA GLY A 39 -4.07 4.08 -13.54
C GLY A 39 -3.24 2.82 -13.29
N LYS A 40 -2.59 2.27 -14.31
CA LYS A 40 -1.82 1.01 -14.26
C LYS A 40 -0.33 1.24 -14.35
N CYS A 41 0.45 0.26 -13.88
CA CYS A 41 1.89 0.30 -14.05
C CYS A 41 2.24 0.17 -15.55
N PRO A 42 3.11 1.02 -16.10
CA PRO A 42 3.64 0.83 -17.45
C PRO A 42 4.35 -0.53 -17.57
N GLU A 43 4.17 -1.22 -18.70
CA GLU A 43 4.89 -2.47 -18.99
C GLU A 43 6.39 -2.23 -19.13
N GLU A 44 6.77 -1.13 -19.79
CA GLU A 44 8.14 -0.66 -19.90
C GLU A 44 8.38 0.54 -19.00
N GLY A 45 9.49 0.51 -18.27
CA GLY A 45 9.90 1.60 -17.38
C GLY A 45 10.09 2.91 -18.14
N TRP A 46 9.59 4.00 -17.56
CA TRP A 46 9.80 5.34 -18.13
C TRP A 46 11.25 5.79 -18.00
N SER A 47 11.69 6.62 -18.95
CA SER A 47 12.94 7.37 -18.81
C SER A 47 12.86 8.36 -17.66
N GLU A 48 14.00 8.68 -17.05
CA GLU A 48 14.09 9.72 -16.01
C GLU A 48 13.50 11.05 -16.48
N SER A 49 13.76 11.44 -17.74
CA SER A 49 13.20 12.66 -18.33
C SER A 49 11.67 12.70 -18.35
N THR A 50 11.02 11.55 -18.55
CA THR A 50 9.55 11.45 -18.53
C THR A 50 9.03 11.53 -17.09
N ILE A 51 9.71 10.85 -16.16
CA ILE A 51 9.37 10.86 -14.73
C ILE A 51 9.49 12.28 -14.17
N GLU A 52 10.62 12.96 -14.40
CA GLU A 52 10.84 14.32 -13.91
C GLU A 52 9.91 15.35 -14.57
N LEU A 53 9.60 15.20 -15.86
CA LEU A 53 8.61 16.03 -16.53
C LEU A 53 7.24 15.87 -15.86
N PHE A 54 6.81 14.63 -15.62
CA PHE A 54 5.53 14.36 -14.98
C PHE A 54 5.47 14.91 -13.55
N LEU A 55 6.50 14.67 -12.74
CA LEU A 55 6.57 15.20 -11.37
C LEU A 55 6.57 16.74 -11.34
N SER A 56 7.24 17.38 -12.31
CA SER A 56 7.26 18.84 -12.43
C SER A 56 5.89 19.40 -12.80
N GLU A 57 5.18 18.76 -13.73
CA GLU A 57 3.81 19.14 -14.13
C GLU A 57 2.83 18.97 -12.94
N LEU A 58 3.00 17.93 -12.12
CA LEU A 58 2.21 17.79 -10.88
C LEU A 58 2.55 18.86 -9.85
N ALA A 59 3.84 19.15 -9.63
CA ALA A 59 4.27 20.10 -8.61
C ALA A 59 3.72 21.51 -8.85
N VAL A 60 3.65 21.97 -10.10
CA VAL A 60 3.10 23.29 -10.43
C VAL A 60 1.59 23.40 -10.20
N MET A 61 0.89 22.28 -9.97
CA MET A 61 -0.54 22.25 -9.63
C MET A 61 -0.82 22.46 -8.13
N ASP A 62 0.22 22.43 -7.28
CA ASP A 62 0.07 22.70 -5.85
C ASP A 62 0.21 24.21 -5.55
N SER A 63 -0.67 24.72 -4.68
CA SER A 63 -0.81 26.17 -4.45
C SER A 63 0.46 26.85 -3.93
N ASN A 64 1.31 26.12 -3.20
CA ASN A 64 2.61 26.63 -2.74
C ASN A 64 3.59 26.94 -3.89
N ASN A 65 3.31 26.50 -5.13
CA ASN A 65 4.12 26.75 -6.31
C ASN A 65 3.49 27.73 -7.31
N PHE A 66 2.30 28.28 -7.05
CA PHE A 66 1.68 29.25 -7.94
C PHE A 66 2.43 30.59 -7.89
N LEU A 67 2.68 31.18 -9.07
CA LEU A 67 3.49 32.40 -9.22
C LEU A 67 2.91 33.62 -8.47
N GLY A 68 1.58 33.72 -8.40
CA GLY A 68 0.86 34.82 -7.75
C GLY A 68 0.28 34.47 -6.37
N ASN A 69 0.76 33.42 -5.72
CA ASN A 69 0.19 33.01 -4.43
C ASN A 69 0.58 33.97 -3.30
N CYS A 70 -0.39 34.33 -2.46
CA CYS A 70 -0.15 34.98 -1.17
C CYS A 70 -0.76 34.14 -0.04
N GLY A 71 0.05 33.27 0.57
CA GLY A 71 -0.39 32.42 1.67
C GLY A 71 -0.43 33.18 2.99
N VAL A 72 -1.61 33.34 3.59
CA VAL A 72 -1.82 33.99 4.90
C VAL A 72 -2.12 33.00 6.03
N GLY A 73 -2.19 31.70 5.74
CA GLY A 73 -2.43 30.66 6.73
C GLY A 73 -1.17 30.21 7.46
N GLU A 74 -1.38 29.31 8.42
CA GLU A 74 -0.34 28.66 9.21
C GLU A 74 0.34 27.49 8.47
N ARG A 75 -0.36 26.89 7.49
CA ARG A 75 0.12 25.76 6.70
C ARG A 75 0.10 26.06 5.20
N GLU A 76 1.05 26.90 4.77
CA GLU A 76 1.18 27.40 3.39
C GLU A 76 2.26 26.70 2.56
N GLY A 77 2.85 25.60 3.07
CA GLY A 77 3.86 24.85 2.32
C GLY A 77 5.15 25.65 2.04
N ARG A 78 5.45 26.68 2.85
CA ARG A 78 6.68 27.46 2.72
C ARG A 78 7.89 26.59 3.06
N VAL A 79 8.93 26.63 2.23
CA VAL A 79 10.15 25.82 2.42
C VAL A 79 11.34 26.74 2.65
N ALA A 80 12.03 26.55 3.78
CA ALA A 80 13.20 27.37 4.14
C ALA A 80 14.45 27.03 3.32
N SER A 81 14.69 25.74 3.05
CA SER A 81 15.88 25.27 2.33
C SER A 81 15.54 24.84 0.90
N SER A 82 16.26 25.41 -0.07
CA SER A 82 16.13 25.04 -1.48
C SER A 82 16.51 23.58 -1.73
N LEU A 83 17.45 23.02 -0.97
CA LEU A 83 17.80 21.59 -1.04
C LEU A 83 16.62 20.70 -0.65
N VAL A 84 15.86 21.10 0.38
CA VAL A 84 14.65 20.39 0.82
C VAL A 84 13.55 20.50 -0.23
N ALA A 85 13.33 21.68 -0.81
CA ALA A 85 12.34 21.85 -1.87
C ALA A 85 12.67 20.99 -3.10
N ARG A 86 13.95 20.98 -3.53
CA ARG A 86 14.41 20.25 -4.71
C ARG A 86 14.32 18.74 -4.54
N ARG A 87 14.80 18.18 -3.42
CA ARG A 87 14.78 16.73 -3.20
C ARG A 87 13.37 16.14 -3.09
N HIS A 88 12.37 16.99 -2.86
CA HIS A 88 10.95 16.63 -2.79
C HIS A 88 10.16 17.07 -4.03
N TYR A 89 10.83 17.45 -5.12
CA TYR A 89 10.18 17.92 -6.35
C TYR A 89 9.18 19.07 -6.11
N ARG A 90 9.36 19.85 -5.04
CA ARG A 90 8.46 20.94 -4.60
C ARG A 90 7.03 20.52 -4.22
N LEU A 91 6.81 19.24 -3.91
CA LEU A 91 5.55 18.71 -3.39
C LEU A 91 5.56 18.76 -1.86
N ILE A 92 4.93 19.78 -1.26
CA ILE A 92 5.18 20.13 0.17
C ILE A 92 3.98 19.88 1.09
N HIS A 93 2.76 19.88 0.55
CA HIS A 93 1.54 19.81 1.36
C HIS A 93 1.24 18.42 1.94
N GLY A 94 1.98 17.39 1.52
CA GLY A 94 1.71 16.01 1.91
C GLY A 94 0.46 15.44 1.22
N ILE A 95 -0.13 14.41 1.82
CA ILE A 95 -1.32 13.73 1.29
C ILE A 95 -2.52 13.89 2.22
N GLY A 96 -3.71 13.93 1.63
CA GLY A 96 -4.97 13.94 2.36
C GLY A 96 -5.33 15.29 3.01
N ARG A 97 -6.31 15.22 3.92
CA ARG A 97 -6.83 16.31 4.74
C ARG A 97 -6.76 15.91 6.21
N SER A 98 -6.97 16.87 7.10
CA SER A 98 -6.92 16.66 8.55
C SER A 98 -7.83 15.55 9.07
N GLY A 99 -9.00 15.34 8.45
CA GLY A 99 -9.96 14.30 8.84
C GLY A 99 -10.00 13.07 7.95
N ASP A 100 -9.27 13.06 6.82
CA ASP A 100 -9.33 11.97 5.84
C ASP A 100 -8.06 11.95 4.97
N ILE A 101 -7.26 10.88 5.10
CA ILE A 101 -6.00 10.70 4.37
C ILE A 101 -6.20 10.46 2.86
N ALA A 102 -7.38 9.97 2.45
CA ALA A 102 -7.71 9.68 1.04
C ALA A 102 -8.38 10.86 0.33
N ALA A 103 -8.82 11.88 1.07
CA ALA A 103 -9.49 13.05 0.51
C ALA A 103 -8.56 13.90 -0.36
N VAL A 104 -9.12 14.52 -1.40
CA VAL A 104 -8.42 15.50 -2.24
C VAL A 104 -8.13 16.76 -1.40
N GLN A 105 -6.88 17.20 -1.41
CA GLN A 105 -6.43 18.43 -0.76
C GLN A 105 -6.61 19.63 -1.70
N PRO A 106 -7.53 20.58 -1.42
CA PRO A 106 -7.78 21.73 -2.29
C PRO A 106 -6.54 22.64 -2.47
N LYS A 107 -5.64 22.70 -1.48
CA LYS A 107 -4.37 23.45 -1.60
C LYS A 107 -3.29 22.70 -2.40
N ALA A 108 -3.50 21.44 -2.73
CA ALA A 108 -2.48 20.56 -3.29
C ALA A 108 -3.08 19.55 -4.29
N ALA A 109 -3.58 20.07 -5.41
CA ALA A 109 -4.20 19.25 -6.45
C ALA A 109 -3.21 18.26 -7.07
N GLY A 110 -1.96 18.67 -7.28
CA GLY A 110 -0.88 17.84 -7.80
C GLY A 110 -0.51 16.71 -6.85
N SER A 111 -0.28 17.02 -5.56
CA SER A 111 -0.02 16.00 -4.54
C SER A 111 -1.20 15.04 -4.36
N SER A 112 -2.44 15.53 -4.50
CA SER A 112 -3.65 14.68 -4.44
C SER A 112 -3.74 13.72 -5.62
N LEU A 113 -3.43 14.19 -6.83
CA LEU A 113 -3.39 13.38 -8.03
C LEU A 113 -2.27 12.33 -7.94
N LEU A 114 -1.08 12.73 -7.48
CA LEU A 114 0.04 11.82 -7.24
C LEU A 114 -0.37 10.68 -6.31
N ASN A 115 -0.96 11.00 -5.15
CA ASN A 115 -1.42 10.00 -4.17
C ASN A 115 -2.40 8.99 -4.77
N LYS A 116 -3.40 9.48 -5.53
CA LYS A 116 -4.40 8.61 -6.18
C LYS A 116 -3.77 7.69 -7.22
N LEU A 117 -2.88 8.21 -8.06
CA LEU A 117 -2.19 7.41 -9.06
C LEU A 117 -1.26 6.38 -8.41
N THR A 118 -0.53 6.77 -7.36
CA THR A 118 0.30 5.83 -6.60
C THR A 118 -0.54 4.67 -6.05
N ASN A 119 -1.70 4.96 -5.44
CA ASN A 119 -2.58 3.89 -4.94
C ASN A 119 -3.11 2.99 -6.06
N SER A 120 -3.46 3.57 -7.21
CA SER A 120 -3.93 2.81 -8.37
C SER A 120 -2.85 1.89 -8.96
N VAL A 121 -1.62 2.41 -9.13
CA VAL A 121 -0.48 1.64 -9.64
C VAL A 121 -0.09 0.54 -8.64
N VAL A 122 -0.09 0.83 -7.34
CA VAL A 122 0.18 -0.19 -6.31
C VAL A 122 -0.89 -1.28 -6.34
N LEU A 123 -2.16 -0.94 -6.53
CA LEU A 123 -3.24 -1.94 -6.64
C LEU A 123 -3.02 -2.85 -7.86
N ASP A 124 -2.64 -2.28 -8.99
CA ASP A 124 -2.31 -3.02 -10.20
C ASP A 124 -1.13 -3.98 -9.96
N VAL A 125 -0.06 -3.50 -9.29
CA VAL A 125 1.10 -4.34 -8.92
C VAL A 125 0.72 -5.46 -7.96
N LEU A 126 -0.15 -5.22 -6.98
CA LEU A 126 -0.64 -6.27 -6.07
C LEU A 126 -1.38 -7.38 -6.83
N LYS A 127 -2.21 -6.99 -7.82
CA LYS A 127 -2.91 -7.93 -8.70
C LYS A 127 -1.97 -8.72 -9.59
N LEU A 128 -0.98 -8.04 -10.18
CA LEU A 128 0.08 -8.67 -10.98
C LEU A 128 0.90 -9.66 -10.15
N SER A 129 1.13 -9.35 -8.88
CA SER A 129 1.94 -10.16 -7.96
C SER A 129 1.23 -11.44 -7.46
N GLY A 130 -0.09 -11.54 -7.67
CA GLY A 130 -0.85 -12.79 -7.46
C GLY A 130 -2.19 -12.64 -6.73
N VAL A 131 -2.49 -11.48 -6.15
CA VAL A 131 -3.78 -11.24 -5.47
C VAL A 131 -4.74 -10.51 -6.43
N ARG A 132 -5.29 -11.24 -7.42
CA ARG A 132 -6.10 -10.65 -8.50
C ARG A 132 -7.42 -10.10 -8.00
N SER A 133 -7.97 -10.68 -6.94
CA SER A 133 -9.22 -10.24 -6.32
C SER A 133 -9.06 -9.02 -5.40
N ALA A 134 -7.85 -8.45 -5.26
CA ALA A 134 -7.61 -7.26 -4.47
C ALA A 134 -8.55 -6.10 -4.87
N ALA A 135 -9.44 -5.72 -3.95
CA ALA A 135 -10.48 -4.74 -4.21
C ALA A 135 -10.00 -3.28 -4.05
N SER A 136 -9.15 -3.02 -3.06
CA SER A 136 -8.64 -1.68 -2.77
C SER A 136 -7.30 -1.75 -2.03
N CYS A 137 -6.51 -0.68 -2.16
CA CYS A 137 -5.34 -0.44 -1.33
C CYS A 137 -5.08 1.06 -1.21
N PHE A 138 -4.30 1.44 -0.20
CA PHE A 138 -3.75 2.79 -0.09
C PHE A 138 -2.34 2.72 0.50
N VAL A 139 -1.47 3.59 0.03
CA VAL A 139 -0.15 3.81 0.62
C VAL A 139 -0.31 4.66 1.87
N VAL A 140 0.31 4.21 2.96
CA VAL A 140 0.33 4.93 4.23
C VAL A 140 1.79 5.21 4.60
N PRO A 141 2.17 6.44 4.99
CA PRO A 141 3.55 6.83 5.27
C PRO A 141 4.01 6.35 6.66
N MET A 142 3.87 5.05 6.91
CA MET A 142 4.24 4.37 8.14
C MET A 142 4.84 3.00 7.82
N ALA A 143 5.74 2.52 8.67
CA ALA A 143 6.25 1.15 8.56
C ALA A 143 5.15 0.12 8.87
N THR A 144 5.31 -1.12 8.38
CA THR A 144 4.31 -2.19 8.48
C THR A 144 3.75 -2.40 9.90
N GLY A 145 4.57 -2.32 10.96
CA GLY A 145 4.09 -2.45 12.34
C GLY A 145 3.10 -1.35 12.76
N MET A 146 3.32 -0.11 12.33
CA MET A 146 2.38 0.99 12.58
C MET A 146 1.16 0.91 11.67
N SER A 147 1.31 0.38 10.45
CA SER A 147 0.18 0.10 9.55
C SER A 147 -0.72 -1.03 10.10
N LEU A 148 -0.14 -2.08 10.70
CA LEU A 148 -0.88 -3.10 11.44
C LEU A 148 -1.63 -2.49 12.65
N THR A 149 -0.96 -1.59 13.38
CA THR A 149 -1.59 -0.82 14.47
C THR A 149 -2.81 -0.04 13.98
N LEU A 150 -2.72 0.61 12.82
CA LEU A 150 -3.85 1.30 12.19
C LEU A 150 -5.02 0.35 11.91
N CYS A 151 -4.76 -0.86 11.40
CA CYS A 151 -5.79 -1.88 11.21
C CYS A 151 -6.47 -2.26 12.53
N PHE A 152 -5.69 -2.52 13.58
CA PHE A 152 -6.22 -2.91 14.90
C PHE A 152 -7.04 -1.80 15.56
N LEU A 153 -6.58 -0.55 15.48
CA LEU A 153 -7.33 0.62 15.97
C LEU A 153 -8.65 0.80 15.22
N THR A 154 -8.67 0.54 13.91
CA THR A 154 -9.90 0.56 13.11
C THR A 154 -10.87 -0.54 13.55
N LEU A 155 -10.38 -1.76 13.75
CA LEU A 155 -11.20 -2.88 14.22
C LEU A 155 -11.76 -2.68 15.63
N ARG A 156 -11.05 -1.93 16.50
CA ARG A 156 -11.52 -1.61 17.86
C ARG A 156 -12.91 -0.98 17.86
N HIS A 157 -13.17 -0.07 16.93
CA HIS A 157 -14.47 0.60 16.82
C HIS A 157 -15.58 -0.35 16.36
N ARG A 158 -15.24 -1.41 15.61
CA ARG A 158 -16.18 -2.44 15.16
C ARG A 158 -16.41 -3.53 16.21
N ARG A 159 -15.42 -3.80 17.06
CA ARG A 159 -15.44 -4.82 18.12
C ARG A 159 -15.03 -4.21 19.47
N PRO A 160 -15.86 -3.35 20.09
CA PRO A 160 -15.48 -2.61 21.30
C PRO A 160 -15.26 -3.49 22.53
N LYS A 161 -15.81 -4.72 22.53
CA LYS A 161 -15.60 -5.71 23.60
C LYS A 161 -14.28 -6.46 23.47
N ALA A 162 -13.67 -6.46 22.29
CA ALA A 162 -12.47 -7.23 22.02
C ALA A 162 -11.28 -6.73 22.83
N ARG A 163 -10.51 -7.68 23.37
CA ARG A 163 -9.29 -7.43 24.17
C ARG A 163 -8.08 -8.18 23.63
N TYR A 164 -8.32 -9.26 22.90
CA TYR A 164 -7.28 -10.20 22.49
C TYR A 164 -7.02 -10.15 20.99
N ILE A 165 -5.77 -10.35 20.59
CA ILE A 165 -5.41 -10.64 19.21
C ILE A 165 -4.76 -12.03 19.21
N VAL A 166 -5.38 -12.99 18.53
CA VAL A 166 -4.85 -14.36 18.39
C VAL A 166 -3.78 -14.35 17.31
N TRP A 167 -2.57 -14.81 17.63
CA TRP A 167 -1.40 -14.59 16.80
C TRP A 167 -0.49 -15.83 16.76
N PRO A 168 -0.45 -16.55 15.61
CA PRO A 168 0.56 -17.57 15.35
C PRO A 168 1.96 -17.01 15.46
N ARG A 169 2.76 -17.58 16.36
CA ARG A 169 4.03 -17.02 16.79
C ARG A 169 4.99 -16.81 15.62
N ILE A 170 5.56 -15.61 15.55
CA ILE A 170 6.75 -15.30 14.76
C ILE A 170 7.64 -14.35 15.55
N ASP A 171 8.93 -14.66 15.67
CA ASP A 171 9.85 -13.91 16.53
C ASP A 171 10.36 -12.63 15.84
N GLN A 172 9.45 -11.70 15.58
CA GLN A 172 9.70 -10.39 14.99
C GLN A 172 9.05 -9.30 15.86
N LYS A 173 9.88 -8.41 16.42
CA LYS A 173 9.46 -7.46 17.47
C LYS A 173 8.42 -6.44 16.99
N SER A 174 8.45 -6.01 15.73
CA SER A 174 7.58 -4.96 15.19
C SER A 174 6.12 -5.41 15.10
N CYS A 175 5.85 -6.57 14.49
CA CYS A 175 4.48 -7.09 14.38
C CYS A 175 3.90 -7.50 15.73
N PHE A 176 4.74 -8.00 16.65
CA PHE A 176 4.32 -8.25 18.03
C PHE A 176 3.97 -6.95 18.76
N LYS A 177 4.88 -5.95 18.73
CA LYS A 177 4.65 -4.65 19.37
C LYS A 177 3.51 -3.87 18.75
N ALA A 178 3.14 -4.11 17.49
CA ALA A 178 1.98 -3.47 16.86
C ALA A 178 0.69 -3.76 17.63
N MET A 179 0.48 -5.02 18.04
CA MET A 179 -0.69 -5.42 18.83
C MET A 179 -0.73 -4.72 20.19
N VAL A 180 0.41 -4.67 20.89
CA VAL A 180 0.54 -4.01 22.19
C VAL A 180 0.40 -2.49 22.08
N THR A 181 0.98 -1.89 21.03
CA THR A 181 0.88 -0.44 20.74
C THR A 181 -0.57 -0.06 20.45
N ALA A 182 -1.30 -0.94 19.77
CA ALA A 182 -2.74 -0.82 19.58
C ALA A 182 -3.55 -1.12 20.86
N GLY A 183 -2.93 -1.34 22.02
CA GLY A 183 -3.60 -1.52 23.32
C GLY A 183 -4.34 -2.85 23.48
N PHE A 184 -3.99 -3.88 22.71
CA PHE A 184 -4.56 -5.22 22.81
C PHE A 184 -3.57 -6.20 23.43
N GLN A 185 -4.09 -7.27 24.03
CA GLN A 185 -3.29 -8.36 24.59
C GLN A 185 -3.01 -9.42 23.52
N PRO A 186 -1.75 -9.65 23.12
CA PRO A 186 -1.41 -10.74 22.21
C PRO A 186 -1.66 -12.09 22.88
N VAL A 187 -2.36 -12.98 22.18
CA VAL A 187 -2.52 -14.39 22.54
C VAL A 187 -1.63 -15.17 21.60
N VAL A 188 -0.43 -15.51 22.09
CA VAL A 188 0.60 -16.19 21.32
C VAL A 188 0.21 -17.65 21.15
N ILE A 189 0.10 -18.10 19.90
CA ILE A 189 -0.10 -19.50 19.55
C ILE A 189 1.23 -20.07 19.11
N GLU A 190 1.76 -21.02 19.87
CA GLU A 190 2.99 -21.71 19.49
C GLU A 190 2.79 -22.52 18.21
N ASN A 191 3.86 -22.66 17.43
CA ASN A 191 3.85 -23.41 16.18
C ASN A 191 4.03 -24.91 16.45
N ILE A 192 3.59 -25.77 15.53
CA ILE A 192 3.89 -27.20 15.51
C ILE A 192 5.12 -27.44 14.61
N LEU A 193 5.99 -28.36 15.03
CA LEU A 193 7.09 -28.85 14.21
C LEU A 193 6.61 -29.98 13.30
N GLU A 194 6.68 -29.78 11.98
CA GLU A 194 6.36 -30.78 10.96
C GLU A 194 7.59 -31.00 10.07
N GLY A 195 8.30 -32.11 10.30
CA GLY A 195 9.63 -32.30 9.70
C GLY A 195 10.60 -31.24 10.22
N ASP A 196 11.12 -30.42 9.31
CA ASP A 196 12.01 -29.28 9.64
C ASP A 196 11.28 -27.93 9.70
N GLU A 197 9.98 -27.89 9.37
CA GLU A 197 9.20 -26.65 9.27
C GLU A 197 8.45 -26.35 10.58
N LEU A 198 8.39 -25.07 10.96
CA LEU A 198 7.46 -24.59 11.99
C LEU A 198 6.19 -24.04 11.34
N ARG A 199 5.05 -24.66 11.65
CA ARG A 199 3.74 -24.43 11.05
C ARG A 199 2.67 -24.02 12.04
N THR A 200 1.58 -23.45 11.53
CA THR A 200 0.47 -22.96 12.35
C THR A 200 -0.26 -24.11 13.04
N ASP A 201 -0.43 -24.03 14.36
CA ASP A 201 -1.35 -24.91 15.08
C ASP A 201 -2.79 -24.40 14.95
N LEU A 202 -3.49 -24.84 13.90
CA LEU A 202 -4.90 -24.44 13.68
C LEU A 202 -5.81 -24.87 14.83
N GLY A 203 -5.57 -26.06 15.39
CA GLY A 203 -6.36 -26.54 16.52
C GLY A 203 -6.19 -25.63 17.74
N ALA A 204 -4.97 -25.14 18.00
CA ALA A 204 -4.74 -24.19 19.09
C ALA A 204 -5.34 -22.81 18.82
N VAL A 205 -5.31 -22.34 17.56
CA VAL A 205 -5.99 -21.10 17.17
C VAL A 205 -7.49 -21.23 17.47
N GLU A 206 -8.14 -22.29 16.99
CA GLU A 206 -9.57 -22.52 17.19
C GLU A 206 -9.93 -22.65 18.67
N ARG A 207 -9.20 -23.50 19.41
CA ARG A 207 -9.41 -23.67 20.86
C ARG A 207 -9.29 -22.34 21.60
N LYS A 208 -8.34 -21.47 21.22
CA LYS A 208 -8.20 -20.14 21.85
C LYS A 208 -9.30 -19.17 21.47
N ILE A 209 -9.82 -19.22 20.26
CA ILE A 209 -11.01 -18.44 19.88
C ILE A 209 -12.22 -18.87 20.73
N GLN A 210 -12.43 -20.17 20.88
CA GLN A 210 -13.52 -20.73 21.69
C GLN A 210 -13.36 -20.41 23.18
N GLU A 211 -12.16 -20.63 23.74
CA GLU A 211 -11.86 -20.39 25.17
C GLU A 211 -12.06 -18.93 25.56
N LEU A 212 -11.64 -18.00 24.71
CA LEU A 212 -11.72 -16.56 24.99
C LEU A 212 -13.10 -15.97 24.66
N GLY A 213 -13.91 -16.66 23.84
CA GLY A 213 -15.11 -16.12 23.22
C GLY A 213 -14.78 -15.23 22.02
N ALA A 214 -15.38 -15.51 20.86
CA ALA A 214 -15.10 -14.81 19.60
C ALA A 214 -15.32 -13.28 19.70
N GLU A 215 -16.27 -12.83 20.52
CA GLU A 215 -16.56 -11.41 20.76
C GLU A 215 -15.44 -10.67 21.51
N ASN A 216 -14.60 -11.41 22.26
CA ASN A 216 -13.45 -10.87 22.98
C ASN A 216 -12.17 -10.89 22.11
N VAL A 217 -12.22 -11.54 20.94
CA VAL A 217 -11.14 -11.55 19.95
C VAL A 217 -11.34 -10.43 18.94
N LEU A 218 -10.32 -9.58 18.77
CA LEU A 218 -10.32 -8.47 17.82
C LEU A 218 -10.13 -8.99 16.40
N CYS A 219 -9.14 -9.85 16.22
CA CYS A 219 -8.81 -10.51 14.98
C CYS A 219 -7.85 -11.69 15.21
N VAL A 220 -7.76 -12.56 14.22
CA VAL A 220 -6.60 -13.42 14.02
C VAL A 220 -5.56 -12.63 13.21
N HIS A 221 -4.33 -12.57 13.71
CA HIS A 221 -3.21 -11.88 13.08
C HIS A 221 -2.21 -12.90 12.56
N SER A 222 -2.33 -13.32 11.30
CA SER A 222 -1.41 -14.30 10.71
C SER A 222 -0.27 -13.62 9.94
N THR A 223 0.75 -14.38 9.57
CA THR A 223 1.95 -13.91 8.87
C THR A 223 2.28 -14.84 7.71
N THR A 224 2.47 -14.27 6.52
CA THR A 224 2.94 -15.02 5.34
C THR A 224 4.46 -15.03 5.29
N SER A 225 5.08 -13.88 5.06
CA SER A 225 6.51 -13.76 4.88
C SER A 225 7.24 -13.80 6.22
N CYS A 226 8.04 -14.86 6.45
CA CYS A 226 8.78 -15.09 7.70
C CYS A 226 10.18 -15.69 7.44
N PHE A 227 11.01 -15.75 8.49
CA PHE A 227 12.31 -16.43 8.43
C PHE A 227 12.13 -17.94 8.65
N ALA A 228 12.79 -18.74 7.81
CA ALA A 228 12.90 -20.19 8.05
C ALA A 228 13.56 -20.45 9.42
N PRO A 229 13.21 -21.54 10.12
CA PRO A 229 12.40 -22.68 9.67
C PRO A 229 10.88 -22.46 9.71
N ARG A 230 10.39 -21.30 10.16
CA ARG A 230 8.96 -20.98 10.07
C ARG A 230 8.56 -20.78 8.61
N VAL A 231 7.37 -21.28 8.27
CA VAL A 231 6.76 -21.09 6.95
C VAL A 231 5.55 -20.16 7.03
N PRO A 232 5.06 -19.63 5.89
CA PRO A 232 3.81 -18.90 5.86
C PRO A 232 2.68 -19.65 6.56
N ASP A 233 1.85 -18.94 7.32
CA ASP A 233 0.76 -19.59 8.05
C ASP A 233 -0.15 -20.39 7.11
N ARG A 234 -0.30 -21.69 7.41
CA ARG A 234 -0.98 -22.75 6.64
C ARG A 234 -1.42 -23.88 7.58
N SER A 235 -2.44 -24.64 7.20
CA SER A 235 -2.62 -26.03 7.62
C SER A 235 -1.70 -27.01 6.87
N ALA A 236 -1.48 -28.15 7.52
CA ALA A 236 -0.99 -29.37 6.92
C ALA A 236 -1.99 -29.91 5.88
N ASP A 237 -1.56 -29.97 4.61
CA ASP A 237 -2.02 -31.07 3.76
C ASP A 237 -0.92 -32.14 3.79
N SER A 238 -1.23 -33.28 4.40
CA SER A 238 -0.41 -34.50 4.38
C SER A 238 -0.63 -35.32 3.10
N SER A 239 -1.28 -34.76 2.07
CA SER A 239 -1.55 -35.48 0.82
C SER A 239 -0.36 -35.44 -0.16
N PRO A 240 -0.12 -36.52 -0.93
CA PRO A 240 0.96 -36.59 -1.94
C PRO A 240 0.74 -35.58 -3.09
N PRO A 241 1.77 -35.30 -3.92
CA PRO A 241 1.74 -34.24 -4.93
C PRO A 241 0.76 -34.60 -6.04
N GLY A 242 -0.46 -34.05 -5.97
CA GLY A 242 -1.49 -34.29 -7.00
C GLY A 242 -2.75 -33.43 -6.93
N PHE A 243 -3.07 -32.78 -5.80
CA PHE A 243 -4.30 -31.99 -5.67
C PHE A 243 -4.03 -30.57 -5.19
N ARG A 244 -4.66 -29.59 -5.84
CA ARG A 244 -4.40 -28.16 -5.66
C ARG A 244 -5.26 -27.57 -4.54
N SER A 245 -4.66 -26.62 -3.82
CA SER A 245 -5.25 -25.46 -3.11
C SER A 245 -6.16 -25.68 -1.90
N ALA A 246 -5.63 -25.51 -0.67
CA ALA A 246 -6.46 -25.19 0.51
C ALA A 246 -5.78 -24.47 1.70
N GLY A 247 -4.45 -24.29 1.77
CA GLY A 247 -3.79 -23.96 3.05
C GLY A 247 -4.14 -22.63 3.75
N TRP A 248 -4.48 -21.56 3.00
CA TRP A 248 -4.93 -20.28 3.61
C TRP A 248 -6.43 -20.25 3.91
N ARG A 249 -7.19 -21.09 3.20
CA ARG A 249 -8.65 -21.13 3.32
C ARG A 249 -9.08 -21.53 4.71
N GLU A 250 -8.26 -22.24 5.49
CA GLU A 250 -8.67 -22.75 6.80
C GLU A 250 -8.63 -21.68 7.89
N LEU A 251 -7.59 -20.84 7.98
CA LEU A 251 -7.62 -19.68 8.89
C LEU A 251 -8.70 -18.69 8.46
N ALA A 252 -8.83 -18.43 7.15
CA ALA A 252 -9.84 -17.51 6.64
C ALA A 252 -11.27 -18.06 6.83
N ALA A 253 -11.50 -19.35 6.60
CA ALA A 253 -12.78 -20.02 6.81
C ALA A 253 -13.13 -20.11 8.29
N MET A 254 -12.17 -20.44 9.16
CA MET A 254 -12.36 -20.40 10.61
C MET A 254 -12.71 -18.98 11.07
N CYS A 255 -11.97 -17.96 10.60
CA CYS A 255 -12.30 -16.56 10.87
C CYS A 255 -13.72 -16.20 10.40
N ALA A 256 -14.15 -16.69 9.24
CA ALA A 256 -15.50 -16.48 8.74
C ALA A 256 -16.57 -17.22 9.56
N GLU A 257 -16.31 -18.46 9.97
CA GLU A 257 -17.21 -19.29 10.78
C GLU A 257 -17.48 -18.67 12.15
N TYR A 258 -16.43 -18.18 12.82
CA TYR A 258 -16.53 -17.56 14.15
C TYR A 258 -16.83 -16.05 14.11
N ASP A 259 -17.05 -15.44 12.94
CA ASP A 259 -17.19 -13.99 12.74
C ASP A 259 -16.06 -13.18 13.42
N VAL A 260 -14.82 -13.63 13.21
CA VAL A 260 -13.60 -12.97 13.71
C VAL A 260 -12.85 -12.37 12.53
N PRO A 261 -12.52 -11.06 12.54
CA PRO A 261 -11.71 -10.46 11.49
C PRO A 261 -10.35 -11.14 11.31
N HIS A 262 -9.86 -11.18 10.07
CA HIS A 262 -8.55 -11.73 9.74
C HIS A 262 -7.62 -10.63 9.22
N VAL A 263 -6.50 -10.39 9.92
CA VAL A 263 -5.47 -9.42 9.51
C VAL A 263 -4.18 -10.17 9.15
N VAL A 264 -3.66 -9.89 7.97
CA VAL A 264 -2.48 -10.58 7.43
C VAL A 264 -1.25 -9.67 7.47
N ASN A 265 -0.20 -10.11 8.15
CA ASN A 265 1.12 -9.54 8.04
C ASN A 265 1.83 -10.09 6.79
N ASN A 266 1.70 -9.38 5.67
CA ASN A 266 2.37 -9.69 4.40
C ASN A 266 3.62 -8.81 4.15
N ALA A 267 4.40 -8.54 5.21
CA ALA A 267 5.45 -7.51 5.24
C ALA A 267 6.35 -7.47 4.00
N TYR A 268 6.84 -8.62 3.54
CA TYR A 268 7.70 -8.74 2.37
C TYR A 268 7.25 -9.88 1.45
N GLY A 269 5.97 -10.24 1.49
CA GLY A 269 5.43 -11.34 0.70
C GLY A 269 4.99 -10.95 -0.71
N VAL A 270 4.88 -9.66 -1.04
CA VAL A 270 4.51 -9.18 -2.39
C VAL A 270 5.48 -9.69 -3.47
N GLN A 271 6.78 -9.76 -3.16
CA GLN A 271 7.79 -10.28 -4.09
C GLN A 271 7.68 -11.80 -4.33
N ALA A 272 6.94 -12.53 -3.49
CA ALA A 272 6.83 -13.98 -3.55
C ALA A 272 5.44 -14.38 -4.02
N SER A 273 5.33 -14.83 -5.28
CA SER A 273 4.07 -15.31 -5.85
C SER A 273 3.38 -16.35 -4.96
N LYS A 274 4.15 -17.25 -4.32
CA LYS A 274 3.63 -18.23 -3.35
C LYS A 274 2.90 -17.58 -2.16
N CYS A 275 3.38 -16.45 -1.63
CA CYS A 275 2.72 -15.74 -0.54
C CYS A 275 1.46 -15.04 -1.03
N MET A 276 1.51 -14.43 -2.21
CA MET A 276 0.38 -13.72 -2.80
C MET A 276 -0.78 -14.67 -3.14
N HIS A 277 -0.50 -15.83 -3.74
CA HIS A 277 -1.52 -16.85 -4.00
C HIS A 277 -2.10 -17.48 -2.74
N LEU A 278 -1.42 -17.38 -1.58
CA LEU A 278 -2.02 -17.80 -0.33
C LEU A 278 -3.13 -16.83 0.08
N ILE A 279 -2.90 -15.51 -0.05
CA ILE A 279 -3.87 -14.50 0.40
C ILE A 279 -5.04 -14.35 -0.57
N GLU A 280 -4.89 -14.76 -1.84
CA GLU A 280 -5.98 -14.77 -2.82
C GLU A 280 -7.16 -15.62 -2.34
N GLN A 281 -8.33 -15.00 -2.27
CA GLN A 281 -9.62 -15.64 -1.96
C GLN A 281 -10.40 -15.92 -3.24
#